data_AF-A0A2V1CL33-F1
#
_entry.id   AF-A0A2V1CL33-F1
#
_cell.length_a   1.000
_cell.length_b   1.000
_cell.length_c   1.000
_cell.angle_alpha   90.00
_cell.angle_beta   90.00
_cell.angle_gamma   90.00
#
_symmetry.space_group_name_H-M   'P 1'
#
loop_
_entity.id
_entity.type
_entity.pdbx_description
1 polymer ?
#
loop_
_entity_poly.entity_id
_entity_poly.type
_entity_poly.pdbx_seq_one_letter_code
_entity_poly.pdbx_strand_id
1 'polypeptide(L)'
;PSNQSDRHKQFFEVWSPALPIIYEARFKAEISLHRPSNSALCLSYAVALLGATRLPSHKHLEDNLLATSRRYLDLCETSQDDGDIASLDLVQALILMFRHALAARSNFNQARIALGRAIQFGKIFSLHQMDISKETNFQLWHLQSRLPPSNDLAVLEERRRTFWALYIFDSYASTRTGMPCQLVDDDDDLVSLPSPGALTADFTPLSPPISLTPSLQDAPWISSWVAIVVMVELAFRIFNHCRPSNNRTAAKGFWDRHYGLAKDIASVTQVLQKHLTEFAVQTDSLALSLAMNFSAIEILLHETAIVEVMREDLSEALITESQNGSQAASSKITTAVKMNRQSTSDQRDMFLTLQAPFLGWPIFMALKVLAARLEDQPEQGSQSDELEGVASSMSLLMEALDLVEDHGGFWHTSAKPAADTLKNFKSAQDTRHLVVENRI
;
A
#
# COMPACT_ATOMS: atom_id res chain seq x y z
N PRO A 1 21.91 20.21 -15.56
CA PRO A 1 22.25 18.83 -16.01
C PRO A 1 22.84 17.96 -14.88
N SER A 2 23.91 18.40 -14.19
CA SER A 2 24.54 17.64 -13.08
C SER A 2 23.55 17.31 -11.95
N ASN A 3 22.78 18.30 -11.47
CA ASN A 3 21.85 18.11 -10.35
C ASN A 3 20.63 17.23 -10.68
N GLN A 4 20.33 16.97 -11.97
CA GLN A 4 19.22 16.10 -12.37
C GLN A 4 19.64 14.62 -12.35
N SER A 5 20.85 14.31 -12.82
CA SER A 5 21.43 12.97 -12.76
C SER A 5 21.53 12.46 -11.32
N ASP A 6 21.89 13.33 -10.37
CA ASP A 6 21.98 12.95 -8.96
C ASP A 6 20.61 12.55 -8.38
N ARG A 7 19.55 13.28 -8.74
CA ARG A 7 18.17 12.95 -8.30
C ARG A 7 17.67 11.66 -8.93
N HIS A 8 17.98 11.41 -10.20
CA HIS A 8 17.67 10.14 -10.86
C HIS A 8 18.35 8.98 -10.15
N LYS A 9 19.63 9.12 -9.79
CA LYS A 9 20.36 8.11 -9.01
C LYS A 9 19.67 7.82 -7.66
N GLN A 10 19.29 8.88 -6.92
CA GLN A 10 18.57 8.73 -5.65
C GLN A 10 17.22 8.01 -5.82
N PHE A 11 16.51 8.25 -6.91
CA PHE A 11 15.29 7.51 -7.22
C PHE A 11 15.54 6.01 -7.40
N PHE A 12 16.52 5.63 -8.23
CA PHE A 12 16.78 4.22 -8.49
C PHE A 12 17.34 3.46 -7.27
N GLU A 13 18.06 4.15 -6.39
CA GLU A 13 18.58 3.54 -5.15
C GLU A 13 17.50 3.34 -4.07
N VAL A 14 16.56 4.28 -3.91
CA VAL A 14 15.61 4.28 -2.78
C VAL A 14 14.21 3.87 -3.18
N TRP A 15 13.73 4.38 -4.31
CA TRP A 15 12.32 4.26 -4.72
C TRP A 15 12.08 3.09 -5.65
N SER A 16 13.02 2.80 -6.57
CA SER A 16 12.87 1.66 -7.50
C SER A 16 12.67 0.32 -6.79
N PRO A 17 13.37 -0.01 -5.67
CA PRO A 17 13.09 -1.25 -4.93
C PRO A 17 11.66 -1.33 -4.37
N ALA A 18 11.07 -0.19 -3.98
CA ALA A 18 9.72 -0.10 -3.42
C ALA A 18 8.63 0.13 -4.48
N LEU A 19 8.98 0.56 -5.68
CA LEU A 19 8.08 0.81 -6.80
C LEU A 19 8.79 0.49 -8.12
N PRO A 20 8.98 -0.82 -8.42
CA PRO A 20 9.88 -1.27 -9.48
C PRO A 20 9.21 -1.23 -10.86
N ILE A 21 8.67 -0.08 -11.26
CA ILE A 21 7.87 0.07 -12.49
C ILE A 21 8.67 0.58 -13.69
N ILE A 22 9.93 1.01 -13.49
CA ILE A 22 10.77 1.63 -14.53
C ILE A 22 11.99 0.75 -14.81
N TYR A 23 12.24 0.45 -16.07
CA TYR A 23 13.47 -0.21 -16.50
C TYR A 23 14.62 0.81 -16.60
N GLU A 24 15.57 0.74 -15.67
CA GLU A 24 16.61 1.77 -15.50
C GLU A 24 17.47 1.98 -16.76
N ALA A 25 17.86 0.90 -17.44
CA ALA A 25 18.69 1.01 -18.64
C ALA A 25 17.95 1.68 -19.79
N ARG A 26 16.67 1.32 -20.01
CA ARG A 26 15.80 1.94 -21.02
C ARG A 26 15.57 3.42 -20.71
N PHE A 27 15.25 3.74 -19.46
CA PHE A 27 15.06 5.12 -19.02
C PHE A 27 16.30 5.98 -19.30
N LYS A 28 17.49 5.52 -18.91
CA LYS A 28 18.75 6.24 -19.14
C LYS A 28 19.07 6.42 -20.63
N ALA A 29 18.79 5.41 -21.45
CA ALA A 29 19.01 5.49 -22.89
C ALA A 29 18.11 6.56 -23.53
N GLU A 30 16.82 6.58 -23.18
CA GLU A 30 15.82 7.49 -23.74
C GLU A 30 16.12 8.95 -23.38
N ILE A 31 16.44 9.25 -22.13
CA ILE A 31 16.77 10.62 -21.70
C ILE A 31 18.11 11.12 -22.25
N SER A 32 18.97 10.23 -22.73
CA SER A 32 20.27 10.57 -23.31
C SER A 32 20.19 10.91 -24.80
N LEU A 33 19.01 10.71 -25.43
CA LEU A 33 18.77 11.10 -26.82
C LEU A 33 18.93 12.62 -26.99
N HIS A 34 19.35 13.05 -28.19
CA HIS A 34 19.50 14.48 -28.49
C HIS A 34 18.18 15.25 -28.38
N ARG A 35 17.07 14.56 -28.67
CA ARG A 35 15.70 15.07 -28.49
C ARG A 35 14.84 13.96 -27.89
N PRO A 36 14.77 13.85 -26.55
CA PRO A 36 13.85 12.93 -25.89
C PRO A 36 12.40 13.33 -26.18
N SER A 37 11.49 12.35 -26.18
CA SER A 37 10.05 12.61 -26.33
C SER A 37 9.50 13.42 -25.15
N ASN A 38 8.34 14.07 -25.35
CA ASN A 38 7.70 14.81 -24.26
C ASN A 38 7.28 13.88 -23.12
N SER A 39 6.88 12.65 -23.43
CA SER A 39 6.51 11.63 -22.44
C SER A 39 7.72 11.15 -21.63
N ALA A 40 8.88 10.94 -22.27
CA ALA A 40 10.13 10.63 -21.58
C ALA A 40 10.60 11.79 -20.68
N LEU A 41 10.42 13.04 -21.11
CA LEU A 41 10.71 14.21 -20.28
C LEU A 41 9.76 14.29 -19.08
N CYS A 42 8.45 14.05 -19.28
CA CYS A 42 7.47 13.98 -18.21
C CYS A 42 7.91 12.97 -17.14
N LEU A 43 8.25 11.74 -17.55
CA LEU A 43 8.76 10.71 -16.65
C LEU A 43 10.07 11.13 -15.97
N SER A 44 11.00 11.72 -16.70
CA SER A 44 12.29 12.18 -16.17
C SER A 44 12.13 13.20 -15.03
N TYR A 45 11.16 14.12 -15.14
CA TYR A 45 10.86 15.08 -14.08
C TYR A 45 10.13 14.42 -12.91
N ALA A 46 9.23 13.46 -13.15
CA ALA A 46 8.56 12.70 -12.09
C ALA A 46 9.54 11.80 -11.29
N VAL A 47 10.50 11.17 -11.97
CA VAL A 47 11.62 10.44 -11.36
C VAL A 47 12.48 11.38 -10.51
N ALA A 48 12.83 12.54 -11.05
CA ALA A 48 13.60 13.54 -10.32
C ALA A 48 12.83 14.11 -9.10
N LEU A 49 11.50 14.20 -9.18
CA LEU A 49 10.63 14.66 -8.08
C LEU A 49 10.72 13.72 -6.88
N LEU A 50 10.52 12.41 -7.07
CA LEU A 50 10.68 11.43 -5.99
C LEU A 50 12.13 11.30 -5.52
N GLY A 51 13.10 11.40 -6.43
CA GLY A 51 14.52 11.46 -6.06
C GLY A 51 14.87 12.67 -5.18
N ALA A 52 14.18 13.81 -5.37
CA ALA A 52 14.38 15.02 -4.57
C ALA A 52 13.87 14.88 -3.13
N THR A 53 12.79 14.13 -2.90
CA THR A 53 12.19 14.03 -1.55
C THR A 53 13.09 13.31 -0.53
N ARG A 54 14.14 12.61 -1.00
CA ARG A 54 15.08 11.93 -0.11
C ARG A 54 15.99 12.89 0.64
N LEU A 55 16.28 14.04 0.05
CA LEU A 55 17.25 15.02 0.54
C LEU A 55 16.51 16.27 1.00
N PRO A 56 16.52 16.61 2.32
CA PRO A 56 15.86 17.81 2.82
C PRO A 56 16.32 19.09 2.11
N SER A 57 17.57 19.12 1.62
CA SER A 57 18.13 20.21 0.82
C SER A 57 17.41 20.44 -0.50
N HIS A 58 16.74 19.42 -1.07
CA HIS A 58 16.04 19.50 -2.34
C HIS A 58 14.53 19.77 -2.21
N LYS A 59 13.99 19.93 -1.00
CA LYS A 59 12.55 20.16 -0.78
C LYS A 59 12.01 21.36 -1.56
N HIS A 60 12.78 22.44 -1.66
CA HIS A 60 12.43 23.64 -2.41
C HIS A 60 12.30 23.43 -3.93
N LEU A 61 12.79 22.31 -4.45
CA LEU A 61 12.72 21.96 -5.89
C LEU A 61 11.46 21.17 -6.24
N GLU A 62 10.79 20.56 -5.26
CA GLU A 62 9.67 19.65 -5.49
C GLU A 62 8.54 20.31 -6.27
N ASP A 63 8.13 21.52 -5.89
CA ASP A 63 7.05 22.26 -6.57
C ASP A 63 7.38 22.56 -8.03
N ASN A 64 8.62 22.95 -8.32
CA ASN A 64 9.07 23.24 -9.67
C ASN A 64 9.15 21.95 -10.52
N LEU A 65 9.68 20.87 -9.95
CA LEU A 65 9.74 19.57 -10.62
C LEU A 65 8.34 19.03 -10.94
N LEU A 66 7.41 19.13 -9.99
CA LEU A 66 6.02 18.73 -10.18
C LEU A 66 5.34 19.59 -11.25
N ALA A 67 5.49 20.90 -11.20
CA ALA A 67 4.94 21.81 -12.20
C ALA A 67 5.51 21.53 -13.60
N THR A 68 6.81 21.24 -13.69
CA THR A 68 7.47 20.90 -14.95
C THR A 68 6.99 19.56 -15.50
N SER A 69 6.87 18.53 -14.65
CA SER A 69 6.32 17.23 -15.03
C SER A 69 4.89 17.35 -15.57
N ARG A 70 4.04 18.13 -14.90
CA ARG A 70 2.66 18.41 -15.35
C ARG A 70 2.63 19.15 -16.68
N ARG A 71 3.52 20.13 -16.89
CA ARG A 71 3.62 20.83 -18.17
C ARG A 71 3.93 19.89 -19.33
N TYR A 72 4.85 18.92 -19.15
CA TYR A 72 5.13 17.93 -20.20
C TYR A 72 3.98 16.96 -20.41
N LEU A 73 3.22 16.60 -19.37
CA LEU A 73 1.99 15.84 -19.51
C LEU A 73 0.97 16.60 -20.39
N ASP A 74 0.73 17.88 -20.10
CA ASP A 74 -0.20 18.72 -20.87
C ASP A 74 0.25 18.85 -22.34
N LEU A 75 1.56 18.93 -22.61
CA LEU A 75 2.11 18.93 -23.97
C LEU A 75 1.84 17.62 -24.72
N CYS A 76 1.90 16.47 -24.03
CA CYS A 76 1.57 15.18 -24.65
C CYS A 76 0.07 15.08 -24.96
N GLU A 77 -0.79 15.56 -24.05
CA GLU A 77 -2.25 15.53 -24.23
C GLU A 77 -2.74 16.46 -25.35
N THR A 78 -2.02 17.56 -25.60
CA THR A 78 -2.34 18.54 -26.65
C THR A 78 -1.63 18.29 -27.98
N SER A 79 -0.72 17.31 -28.03
CA SER A 79 0.03 16.98 -29.24
C SER A 79 -0.90 16.42 -30.33
N GLN A 80 -0.63 16.78 -31.58
CA GLN A 80 -1.29 16.18 -32.75
C GLN A 80 -0.66 14.84 -33.17
N ASP A 81 0.47 14.47 -32.55
CA ASP A 81 1.15 13.19 -32.78
C ASP A 81 0.68 12.15 -31.75
N ASP A 82 -0.03 11.13 -32.23
CA ASP A 82 -0.55 10.03 -31.40
C ASP A 82 0.59 9.24 -30.71
N GLY A 83 1.83 9.35 -31.19
CA GLY A 83 2.99 8.68 -30.60
C GLY A 83 3.37 9.18 -29.21
N ASP A 84 3.17 10.47 -28.92
CA ASP A 84 3.52 11.08 -27.63
C ASP A 84 2.49 10.73 -26.54
N ILE A 85 1.22 10.57 -26.91
CA ILE A 85 0.13 10.24 -25.97
C ILE A 85 0.09 8.74 -25.65
N ALA A 86 0.41 7.86 -26.60
CA ALA A 86 0.42 6.40 -26.40
C ALA A 86 1.73 5.89 -25.77
N SER A 87 2.12 6.45 -24.63
CA SER A 87 3.39 6.14 -23.96
C SER A 87 3.21 5.59 -22.55
N LEU A 88 3.89 4.47 -22.26
CA LEU A 88 3.95 3.89 -20.91
C LEU A 88 4.56 4.88 -19.90
N ASP A 89 5.46 5.74 -20.38
CA ASP A 89 6.17 6.72 -19.56
C ASP A 89 5.20 7.73 -18.93
N LEU A 90 4.08 8.05 -19.59
CA LEU A 90 3.03 8.91 -19.02
C LEU A 90 2.30 8.25 -17.85
N VAL A 91 2.00 6.96 -17.97
CA VAL A 91 1.36 6.19 -16.89
C VAL A 91 2.30 6.12 -15.69
N GLN A 92 3.56 5.77 -15.93
CA GLN A 92 4.59 5.73 -14.89
C GLN A 92 4.77 7.11 -14.24
N ALA A 93 4.83 8.19 -15.02
CA ALA A 93 4.95 9.56 -14.49
C ALA A 93 3.77 9.94 -13.60
N LEU A 94 2.54 9.64 -14.01
CA LEU A 94 1.34 9.86 -13.20
C LEU A 94 1.35 9.06 -11.90
N ILE A 95 1.78 7.79 -11.94
CA ILE A 95 1.95 6.97 -10.74
C ILE A 95 2.97 7.61 -9.79
N LEU A 96 4.12 8.05 -10.30
CA LEU A 96 5.15 8.70 -9.47
C LEU A 96 4.67 10.04 -8.88
N MET A 97 3.95 10.85 -9.66
CA MET A 97 3.33 12.09 -9.18
C MET A 97 2.26 11.82 -8.12
N PHE A 98 1.43 10.78 -8.30
CA PHE A 98 0.47 10.34 -7.29
C PHE A 98 1.18 9.90 -6.01
N ARG A 99 2.27 9.12 -6.17
CA ARG A 99 3.07 8.64 -5.04
C ARG A 99 3.72 9.77 -4.25
N HIS A 100 4.22 10.79 -4.95
CA HIS A 100 4.71 12.03 -4.33
C HIS A 100 3.57 12.73 -3.61
N ALA A 101 2.41 12.90 -4.24
CA ALA A 101 1.26 13.60 -3.68
C ALA A 101 0.75 12.96 -2.37
N LEU A 102 0.79 11.63 -2.27
CA LEU A 102 0.47 10.88 -1.05
C LEU A 102 1.46 11.16 0.09
N ALA A 103 2.75 11.33 -0.22
CA ALA A 103 3.81 11.57 0.77
C ALA A 103 3.94 13.06 1.15
N ALA A 104 3.80 13.95 0.17
CA ALA A 104 3.96 15.40 0.29
C ALA A 104 2.77 16.08 0.98
N ARG A 105 1.88 15.31 1.62
CA ARG A 105 0.73 15.82 2.39
C ARG A 105 -0.17 16.74 1.55
N SER A 106 -0.21 16.51 0.24
CA SER A 106 -0.98 17.30 -0.72
C SER A 106 -2.46 16.92 -0.69
N ASN A 107 -3.34 17.76 -1.26
CA ASN A 107 -4.78 17.51 -1.29
C ASN A 107 -5.08 16.13 -1.90
N PHE A 108 -5.52 15.18 -1.07
CA PHE A 108 -5.80 13.80 -1.45
C PHE A 108 -6.74 13.69 -2.67
N ASN A 109 -7.68 14.64 -2.82
CA ASN A 109 -8.55 14.67 -3.99
C ASN A 109 -7.80 14.98 -5.29
N GLN A 110 -6.81 15.88 -5.26
CA GLN A 110 -5.96 16.16 -6.43
C GLN A 110 -5.09 14.96 -6.78
N ALA A 111 -4.51 14.30 -5.77
CA ALA A 111 -3.77 13.06 -5.96
C ALA A 111 -4.65 12.00 -6.64
N ARG A 112 -5.89 11.83 -6.15
CA ARG A 112 -6.85 10.89 -6.71
C ARG A 112 -7.24 11.19 -8.15
N ILE A 113 -7.35 12.47 -8.54
CA ILE A 113 -7.58 12.84 -9.96
C ILE A 113 -6.40 12.37 -10.83
N ALA A 114 -5.16 12.56 -10.38
CA ALA A 114 -3.98 12.07 -11.10
C ALA A 114 -3.97 10.55 -11.23
N LEU A 115 -4.35 9.83 -10.16
CA LEU A 115 -4.51 8.37 -10.20
C LEU A 115 -5.60 7.94 -11.18
N GLY A 116 -6.78 8.59 -11.17
CA GLY A 116 -7.86 8.31 -12.12
C GLY A 116 -7.43 8.50 -13.58
N ARG A 117 -6.62 9.53 -13.86
CA ARG A 117 -5.99 9.71 -15.19
C ARG A 117 -5.05 8.56 -15.53
N ALA A 118 -4.20 8.13 -14.59
CA ALA A 118 -3.28 7.02 -14.79
C ALA A 118 -4.02 5.70 -15.10
N ILE A 119 -5.10 5.43 -14.36
CA ILE A 119 -5.98 4.28 -14.59
C ILE A 119 -6.61 4.35 -15.98
N GLN A 120 -7.11 5.52 -16.37
CA GLN A 120 -7.72 5.71 -17.69
C GLN A 120 -6.71 5.44 -18.82
N PHE A 121 -5.47 5.96 -18.71
CA PHE A 121 -4.41 5.62 -19.65
C PHE A 121 -4.10 4.11 -19.65
N GLY A 122 -4.00 3.48 -18.48
CA GLY A 122 -3.80 2.03 -18.37
C GLY A 122 -4.88 1.19 -19.08
N LYS A 123 -6.14 1.63 -19.00
CA LYS A 123 -7.27 1.02 -19.73
C LYS A 123 -7.19 1.28 -21.24
N ILE A 124 -6.94 2.52 -21.66
CA ILE A 124 -6.78 2.89 -23.08
C ILE A 124 -5.64 2.08 -23.73
N PHE A 125 -4.55 1.87 -22.99
CA PHE A 125 -3.40 1.09 -23.44
C PHE A 125 -3.60 -0.43 -23.34
N SER A 126 -4.74 -0.86 -22.84
CA SER A 126 -5.11 -2.27 -22.64
C SER A 126 -4.10 -3.06 -21.81
N LEU A 127 -3.52 -2.43 -20.77
CA LEU A 127 -2.55 -3.10 -19.89
C LEU A 127 -3.14 -4.32 -19.17
N HIS A 128 -4.44 -4.29 -18.85
CA HIS A 128 -5.18 -5.40 -18.27
C HIS A 128 -5.26 -6.64 -19.18
N GLN A 129 -5.13 -6.47 -20.50
CA GLN A 129 -5.23 -7.56 -21.50
C GLN A 129 -3.87 -7.94 -22.10
N MET A 130 -2.76 -7.48 -21.52
CA MET A 130 -1.45 -7.57 -22.16
C MET A 130 -0.91 -9.00 -22.33
N ASP A 131 -1.37 -9.94 -21.50
CA ASP A 131 -0.94 -11.34 -21.49
C ASP A 131 -1.93 -12.29 -22.20
N ILE A 132 -3.06 -11.77 -22.71
CA ILE A 132 -4.06 -12.59 -23.42
C ILE A 132 -3.52 -12.97 -24.81
N SER A 133 -3.50 -14.26 -25.15
CA SER A 133 -3.02 -14.77 -26.44
C SER A 133 -3.80 -14.16 -27.59
N LYS A 134 -3.09 -13.61 -28.59
CA LYS A 134 -3.60 -12.82 -29.73
C LYS A 134 -4.55 -13.55 -30.69
N GLU A 135 -4.95 -14.80 -30.43
CA GLU A 135 -5.74 -15.60 -31.38
C GLU A 135 -7.25 -15.34 -31.31
N THR A 136 -7.78 -14.75 -30.23
CA THR A 136 -9.25 -14.64 -30.03
C THR A 136 -9.86 -13.25 -30.23
N ASN A 137 -9.09 -12.17 -30.28
CA ASN A 137 -9.67 -10.81 -30.42
C ASN A 137 -9.32 -10.16 -31.75
N PHE A 138 -10.00 -10.65 -32.80
CA PHE A 138 -10.13 -9.98 -34.09
C PHE A 138 -10.69 -8.55 -33.90
N GLN A 139 -9.92 -7.56 -34.35
CA GLN A 139 -10.34 -6.52 -35.30
C GLN A 139 -11.57 -5.64 -35.00
N LEU A 140 -12.19 -5.66 -33.82
CA LEU A 140 -13.48 -4.97 -33.61
C LEU A 140 -13.40 -3.56 -33.04
N TRP A 141 -12.21 -3.06 -32.71
CA TRP A 141 -12.04 -1.68 -32.30
C TRP A 141 -10.77 -1.15 -32.99
N HIS A 142 -10.92 -0.27 -33.98
CA HIS A 142 -9.80 0.34 -34.71
C HIS A 142 -9.40 1.70 -34.08
N LEU A 143 -9.75 1.91 -32.81
CA LEU A 143 -9.77 3.22 -32.14
C LEU A 143 -9.03 3.32 -30.80
N GLN A 144 -8.52 2.23 -30.23
CA GLN A 144 -7.69 2.32 -29.00
C GLN A 144 -6.23 2.54 -29.41
N SER A 145 -5.65 3.60 -28.90
CA SER A 145 -4.22 3.87 -28.93
C SER A 145 -3.48 2.85 -28.05
N ARG A 146 -3.38 1.59 -28.50
CA ARG A 146 -2.65 0.54 -27.78
C ARG A 146 -1.15 0.80 -27.83
N LEU A 147 -0.45 0.41 -26.76
CA LEU A 147 1.01 0.42 -26.77
C LEU A 147 1.52 -0.50 -27.90
N PRO A 148 2.62 -0.12 -28.59
CA PRO A 148 3.19 -0.93 -29.66
C PRO A 148 3.45 -2.37 -29.19
N PRO A 149 3.17 -3.40 -30.00
CA PRO A 149 3.51 -4.77 -29.62
C PRO A 149 5.03 -4.89 -29.45
N SER A 150 5.46 -5.55 -28.38
CA SER A 150 6.89 -5.83 -28.12
C SER A 150 7.07 -7.31 -27.82
N ASN A 151 8.14 -7.89 -28.35
CA ASN A 151 8.61 -9.24 -28.00
C ASN A 151 9.75 -9.18 -26.96
N ASP A 152 10.20 -7.98 -26.60
CA ASP A 152 11.20 -7.79 -25.54
C ASP A 152 10.55 -8.05 -24.19
N LEU A 153 11.02 -9.10 -23.52
CA LEU A 153 10.50 -9.54 -22.24
C LEU A 153 10.70 -8.50 -21.13
N ALA A 154 11.74 -7.66 -21.19
CA ALA A 154 11.94 -6.58 -20.23
C ALA A 154 10.86 -5.50 -20.38
N VAL A 155 10.52 -5.14 -21.62
CA VAL A 155 9.43 -4.19 -21.92
C VAL A 155 8.07 -4.75 -21.51
N LEU A 156 7.83 -6.04 -21.73
CA LEU A 156 6.61 -6.70 -21.26
C LEU A 156 6.55 -6.72 -19.73
N GLU A 157 7.64 -7.04 -19.04
CA GLU A 157 7.67 -7.01 -17.58
C GLU A 157 7.43 -5.60 -17.03
N GLU A 158 7.99 -4.57 -17.67
CA GLU A 158 7.81 -3.18 -17.26
C GLU A 158 6.33 -2.74 -17.37
N ARG A 159 5.64 -3.14 -18.44
CA ARG A 159 4.18 -2.94 -18.59
C ARG A 159 3.39 -3.65 -17.50
N ARG A 160 3.77 -4.90 -17.19
CA ARG A 160 3.15 -5.74 -16.15
C ARG A 160 3.29 -5.11 -14.77
N ARG A 161 4.50 -4.67 -14.41
CA ARG A 161 4.75 -3.99 -13.12
C ARG A 161 4.00 -2.66 -13.02
N THR A 162 3.88 -1.93 -14.13
CA THR A 162 3.09 -0.69 -14.20
C THR A 162 1.59 -0.97 -13.97
N PHE A 163 1.02 -2.01 -14.59
CA PHE A 163 -0.34 -2.46 -14.33
C PHE A 163 -0.57 -2.78 -12.85
N TRP A 164 0.30 -3.62 -12.26
CA TRP A 164 0.16 -4.00 -10.85
C TRP A 164 0.34 -2.83 -9.88
N ALA A 165 1.18 -1.84 -10.23
CA ALA A 165 1.24 -0.60 -9.46
C ALA A 165 -0.07 0.18 -9.51
N LEU A 166 -0.71 0.32 -10.68
CA LEU A 166 -2.04 0.92 -10.77
C LEU A 166 -3.05 0.17 -9.90
N TYR A 167 -3.04 -1.17 -9.94
CA TYR A 167 -3.94 -2.00 -9.14
C TYR A 167 -3.76 -1.73 -7.65
N ILE A 168 -2.51 -1.80 -7.15
CA ILE A 168 -2.19 -1.53 -5.74
C ILE A 168 -2.67 -0.13 -5.31
N PHE A 169 -2.41 0.90 -6.12
CA PHE A 169 -2.80 2.27 -5.77
C PHE A 169 -4.31 2.51 -5.85
N ASP A 170 -4.99 1.92 -6.84
CA ASP A 170 -6.44 1.99 -6.98
C ASP A 170 -7.15 1.30 -5.83
N SER A 171 -6.73 0.09 -5.46
CA SER A 171 -7.24 -0.62 -4.28
C SER A 171 -7.01 0.17 -2.99
N TYR A 172 -5.82 0.75 -2.82
CA TYR A 172 -5.54 1.59 -1.65
C TYR A 172 -6.45 2.84 -1.60
N ALA A 173 -6.65 3.52 -2.73
CA ALA A 173 -7.55 4.66 -2.82
C ALA A 173 -9.02 4.26 -2.58
N SER A 174 -9.43 3.09 -3.08
CA SER A 174 -10.75 2.48 -2.85
C SER A 174 -11.01 2.26 -1.37
N THR A 175 -10.05 1.67 -0.64
CA THR A 175 -10.14 1.46 0.82
C THR A 175 -10.35 2.78 1.58
N ARG A 176 -9.60 3.84 1.24
CA ARG A 176 -9.69 5.12 1.96
C ARG A 176 -10.98 5.91 1.66
N THR A 177 -11.53 5.76 0.47
CA THR A 177 -12.71 6.53 0.02
C THR A 177 -14.02 5.78 0.14
N GLY A 178 -13.97 4.46 0.27
CA GLY A 178 -15.12 3.58 0.18
C GLY A 178 -15.67 3.40 -1.24
N MET A 179 -15.08 4.04 -2.27
CA MET A 179 -15.48 3.88 -3.67
C MET A 179 -14.97 2.55 -4.24
N PRO A 180 -15.64 1.92 -5.22
CA PRO A 180 -15.11 0.74 -5.90
C PRO A 180 -13.79 1.01 -6.63
N CYS A 181 -12.94 -0.01 -6.77
CA CYS A 181 -11.79 0.04 -7.68
C CYS A 181 -12.27 0.32 -9.10
N GLN A 182 -11.49 1.10 -9.85
CA GLN A 182 -11.79 1.50 -11.21
C GLN A 182 -11.04 0.67 -12.24
N LEU A 183 -9.91 0.03 -11.89
CA LEU A 183 -8.99 -0.58 -12.85
C LEU A 183 -9.48 -1.92 -13.42
N VAL A 184 -10.14 -2.74 -12.61
CA VAL A 184 -10.55 -4.11 -12.96
C VAL A 184 -12.06 -4.21 -12.85
N ASP A 185 -12.69 -4.75 -13.89
CA ASP A 185 -14.11 -5.15 -13.87
C ASP A 185 -14.19 -6.65 -13.49
N ASP A 186 -15.30 -7.10 -12.90
CA ASP A 186 -15.44 -8.44 -12.28
C ASP A 186 -15.17 -9.64 -13.22
N ASP A 187 -15.08 -9.41 -14.54
CA ASP A 187 -14.94 -10.45 -15.60
C ASP A 187 -13.63 -10.36 -16.42
N ASP A 188 -12.66 -9.50 -16.07
CA ASP A 188 -11.43 -9.34 -16.88
C ASP A 188 -10.33 -10.37 -16.54
N ASP A 189 -9.80 -11.03 -17.58
CA ASP A 189 -8.69 -11.98 -17.52
C ASP A 189 -7.46 -11.35 -16.84
N LEU A 190 -7.02 -11.94 -15.73
CA LEU A 190 -5.93 -11.41 -14.89
C LEU A 190 -4.58 -11.41 -15.61
N VAL A 191 -3.93 -10.25 -15.62
CA VAL A 191 -2.52 -10.08 -15.97
C VAL A 191 -1.66 -10.98 -15.10
N SER A 192 -0.59 -11.54 -15.65
CA SER A 192 0.30 -12.41 -14.90
C SER A 192 1.02 -11.64 -13.78
N LEU A 193 1.41 -12.32 -12.71
CA LEU A 193 2.18 -11.76 -11.62
C LEU A 193 3.59 -11.32 -12.09
N PRO A 194 4.14 -10.24 -11.51
CA PRO A 194 5.49 -9.78 -11.81
C PRO A 194 6.55 -10.84 -11.52
N SER A 195 7.57 -10.92 -12.36
CA SER A 195 8.78 -11.69 -12.08
C SER A 195 9.56 -11.06 -10.91
N PRO A 196 10.25 -11.86 -10.08
CA PRO A 196 11.13 -11.33 -9.05
C PRO A 196 12.37 -10.61 -9.64
N GLY A 197 13.07 -9.85 -8.81
CA GLY A 197 14.31 -9.17 -9.17
C GLY A 197 14.12 -7.71 -9.62
N ALA A 198 15.22 -6.97 -9.66
CA ALA A 198 15.23 -5.58 -10.10
C ALA A 198 15.12 -5.50 -11.64
N LEU A 199 14.42 -4.48 -12.15
CA LEU A 199 14.41 -4.16 -13.59
C LEU A 199 15.71 -3.42 -13.95
N THR A 200 16.80 -4.18 -14.01
CA THR A 200 18.15 -3.73 -14.36
C THR A 200 18.66 -4.50 -15.57
N ALA A 201 19.85 -4.16 -16.08
CA ALA A 201 20.37 -4.75 -17.32
C ALA A 201 20.59 -6.28 -17.24
N ASP A 202 20.69 -6.82 -16.02
CA ASP A 202 20.81 -8.23 -15.67
C ASP A 202 19.45 -8.92 -15.38
N PHE A 203 18.33 -8.22 -15.60
CA PHE A 203 17.00 -8.76 -15.37
C PHE A 203 16.72 -9.98 -16.26
N THR A 204 16.34 -11.09 -15.64
CA THR A 204 15.95 -12.33 -16.32
C THR A 204 14.50 -12.68 -15.93
N PRO A 205 13.55 -12.57 -16.87
CA PRO A 205 12.13 -12.83 -16.60
C PRO A 205 11.88 -14.33 -16.40
N LEU A 206 10.90 -14.66 -15.55
CA LEU A 206 10.45 -16.03 -15.39
C LEU A 206 9.63 -16.49 -16.62
N SER A 207 9.75 -17.76 -16.96
CA SER A 207 8.94 -18.42 -17.99
C SER A 207 8.34 -19.72 -17.43
N PRO A 208 7.00 -19.92 -17.44
CA PRO A 208 5.93 -19.01 -17.86
C PRO A 208 5.48 -18.02 -16.76
N PRO A 209 4.73 -16.95 -17.14
CA PRO A 209 4.14 -16.02 -16.19
C PRO A 209 3.12 -16.68 -15.26
N ILE A 210 3.00 -16.20 -14.02
CA ILE A 210 2.28 -16.91 -12.96
C ILE A 210 0.95 -16.20 -12.69
N SER A 211 -0.16 -16.94 -12.64
CA SER A 211 -1.47 -16.36 -12.34
C SER A 211 -1.76 -16.37 -10.83
N LEU A 212 -2.71 -15.55 -10.38
CA LEU A 212 -3.27 -15.54 -9.01
C LEU A 212 -4.14 -16.78 -8.73
N THR A 213 -3.67 -17.96 -9.14
CA THR A 213 -4.35 -19.25 -8.93
C THR A 213 -3.91 -19.88 -7.60
N PRO A 214 -4.69 -20.82 -7.03
CA PRO A 214 -4.46 -21.35 -5.67
C PRO A 214 -3.16 -22.18 -5.49
N SER A 215 -2.31 -22.33 -6.51
CA SER A 215 -1.05 -23.09 -6.43
C SER A 215 0.17 -22.23 -6.07
N LEU A 216 0.00 -21.21 -5.22
CA LEU A 216 1.12 -20.40 -4.68
C LEU A 216 1.86 -21.11 -3.52
N GLN A 217 1.36 -22.26 -3.05
CA GLN A 217 2.08 -23.11 -2.11
C GLN A 217 3.40 -23.56 -2.76
N ASP A 218 4.53 -23.26 -2.11
CA ASP A 218 5.91 -23.59 -2.54
C ASP A 218 6.54 -22.72 -3.64
N ALA A 219 6.19 -21.42 -3.68
CA ALA A 219 6.77 -20.47 -4.61
C ALA A 219 7.98 -19.68 -4.02
N PRO A 220 9.24 -20.19 -4.11
CA PRO A 220 10.42 -19.47 -3.63
C PRO A 220 10.66 -18.16 -4.39
N TRP A 221 10.03 -17.99 -5.56
CA TRP A 221 10.14 -16.83 -6.44
C TRP A 221 9.25 -15.64 -6.05
N ILE A 222 8.34 -15.75 -5.06
CA ILE A 222 7.52 -14.60 -4.63
C ILE A 222 8.44 -13.49 -4.13
N SER A 223 8.38 -12.32 -4.75
CA SER A 223 9.04 -11.11 -4.26
C SER A 223 8.11 -10.38 -3.28
N SER A 224 8.66 -9.47 -2.47
CA SER A 224 7.84 -8.65 -1.57
C SER A 224 6.80 -7.81 -2.34
N TRP A 225 7.10 -7.42 -3.58
CA TRP A 225 6.14 -6.74 -4.46
C TRP A 225 4.97 -7.64 -4.84
N VAL A 226 5.24 -8.90 -5.24
CA VAL A 226 4.18 -9.89 -5.51
C VAL A 226 3.37 -10.19 -4.25
N ALA A 227 4.05 -10.27 -3.09
CA ALA A 227 3.38 -10.46 -1.82
C ALA A 227 2.39 -9.34 -1.49
N ILE A 228 2.73 -8.08 -1.80
CA ILE A 228 1.80 -6.95 -1.70
C ILE A 228 0.60 -7.11 -2.63
N VAL A 229 0.80 -7.54 -3.88
CA VAL A 229 -0.31 -7.82 -4.83
C VAL A 229 -1.27 -8.85 -4.25
N VAL A 230 -0.75 -9.98 -3.75
CA VAL A 230 -1.57 -11.05 -3.13
C VAL A 230 -2.31 -10.53 -1.90
N MET A 231 -1.66 -9.72 -1.06
CA MET A 231 -2.29 -9.12 0.12
C MET A 231 -3.41 -8.15 -0.28
N VAL A 232 -3.21 -7.31 -1.30
CA VAL A 232 -4.22 -6.35 -1.78
C VAL A 232 -5.45 -7.07 -2.32
N GLU A 233 -5.27 -8.16 -3.05
CA GLU A 233 -6.37 -8.99 -3.55
C GLU A 233 -7.20 -9.59 -2.40
N LEU A 234 -6.53 -10.12 -1.37
CA LEU A 234 -7.21 -10.61 -0.17
C LEU A 234 -7.91 -9.47 0.59
N ALA A 235 -7.26 -8.31 0.71
CA ALA A 235 -7.82 -7.13 1.35
C ALA A 235 -9.12 -6.69 0.65
N PHE A 236 -9.14 -6.65 -0.67
CA PHE A 236 -10.34 -6.28 -1.45
C PHE A 236 -11.53 -7.20 -1.14
N ARG A 237 -11.30 -8.52 -1.11
CA ARG A 237 -12.33 -9.51 -0.75
C ARG A 237 -12.84 -9.32 0.68
N ILE A 238 -11.95 -9.03 1.63
CA ILE A 238 -12.32 -8.74 3.02
C ILE A 238 -13.12 -7.43 3.12
N PHE A 239 -12.67 -6.33 2.50
CA PHE A 239 -13.41 -5.06 2.50
C PHE A 239 -14.82 -5.22 1.92
N ASN A 240 -14.97 -5.99 0.84
CA ASN A 240 -16.29 -6.27 0.25
C ASN A 240 -17.19 -7.11 1.15
N HIS A 241 -16.63 -8.02 1.96
CA HIS A 241 -17.37 -8.76 2.97
C HIS A 241 -17.83 -7.89 4.15
N CYS A 242 -16.99 -6.93 4.56
CA CYS A 242 -17.28 -6.00 5.66
C CYS A 242 -18.31 -4.91 5.29
N ARG A 243 -18.62 -4.72 4.00
CA ARG A 243 -19.59 -3.70 3.54
C ARG A 243 -21.03 -4.13 3.84
N PRO A 244 -21.87 -3.28 4.49
CA PRO A 244 -23.24 -3.62 4.88
C PRO A 244 -24.18 -4.04 3.74
N SER A 245 -23.90 -3.57 2.51
CA SER A 245 -24.81 -3.67 1.37
C SER A 245 -24.67 -4.96 0.53
N ASN A 246 -23.57 -5.71 0.68
CA ASN A 246 -23.31 -6.91 -0.14
C ASN A 246 -24.07 -8.17 0.30
N ASN A 247 -24.87 -8.09 1.37
CA ASN A 247 -25.50 -9.25 2.01
C ASN A 247 -26.80 -9.73 1.36
N ARG A 248 -27.45 -8.95 0.47
CA ARG A 248 -28.82 -9.26 0.04
C ARG A 248 -28.94 -10.25 -1.12
N THR A 249 -27.86 -10.51 -1.83
CA THR A 249 -27.85 -11.37 -3.05
C THR A 249 -26.77 -12.45 -3.04
N ALA A 250 -26.00 -12.57 -1.95
CA ALA A 250 -24.90 -13.52 -1.87
C ALA A 250 -25.41 -14.98 -1.76
N ALA A 251 -24.83 -15.87 -2.56
CA ALA A 251 -25.21 -17.29 -2.60
C ALA A 251 -24.90 -18.08 -1.30
N LYS A 252 -23.99 -17.56 -0.45
CA LYS A 252 -23.59 -18.13 0.84
C LYS A 252 -23.91 -17.18 1.98
N GLY A 253 -24.18 -17.72 3.17
CA GLY A 253 -24.42 -16.93 4.39
C GLY A 253 -23.19 -16.12 4.84
N PHE A 254 -23.39 -15.16 5.76
CA PHE A 254 -22.30 -14.33 6.28
C PHE A 254 -21.17 -15.19 6.86
N TRP A 255 -21.49 -16.10 7.78
CA TRP A 255 -20.51 -16.94 8.48
C TRP A 255 -19.73 -17.86 7.53
N ASP A 256 -20.38 -18.44 6.53
CA ASP A 256 -19.70 -19.26 5.51
C ASP A 256 -18.64 -18.47 4.74
N ARG A 257 -18.97 -17.23 4.35
CA ARG A 257 -18.02 -16.35 3.66
C ARG A 257 -16.92 -15.89 4.62
N HIS A 258 -17.28 -15.57 5.85
CA HIS A 258 -16.35 -15.13 6.88
C HIS A 258 -15.29 -16.20 7.19
N TYR A 259 -15.71 -17.44 7.46
CA TYR A 259 -14.78 -18.55 7.70
C TYR A 259 -14.01 -18.95 6.43
N GLY A 260 -14.60 -18.77 5.25
CA GLY A 260 -13.90 -18.88 3.97
C GLY A 260 -12.72 -17.90 3.88
N LEU A 261 -12.94 -16.62 4.22
CA LEU A 261 -11.90 -15.59 4.26
C LEU A 261 -10.85 -15.86 5.34
N ALA A 262 -11.26 -16.35 6.52
CA ALA A 262 -10.32 -16.74 7.58
C ALA A 262 -9.39 -17.88 7.12
N LYS A 263 -9.93 -18.86 6.37
CA LYS A 263 -9.14 -19.92 5.75
C LYS A 263 -8.19 -19.37 4.68
N ASP A 264 -8.65 -18.42 3.87
CA ASP A 264 -7.82 -17.77 2.86
C ASP A 264 -6.66 -16.99 3.50
N ILE A 265 -6.89 -16.26 4.61
CA ILE A 265 -5.83 -15.63 5.41
C ILE A 265 -4.79 -16.67 5.81
N ALA A 266 -5.21 -17.77 6.43
CA ALA A 266 -4.27 -18.81 6.89
C ALA A 266 -3.45 -19.41 5.72
N SER A 267 -4.09 -19.65 4.57
CA SER A 267 -3.42 -20.12 3.37
C SER A 267 -2.40 -19.11 2.84
N VAL A 268 -2.78 -17.83 2.77
CA VAL A 268 -1.89 -16.75 2.30
C VAL A 268 -0.75 -16.52 3.29
N THR A 269 -0.96 -16.65 4.61
CA THR A 269 0.11 -16.58 5.60
C THR A 269 1.20 -17.62 5.34
N GLN A 270 0.83 -18.85 4.97
CA GLN A 270 1.81 -19.89 4.61
C GLN A 270 2.62 -19.50 3.37
N VAL A 271 1.94 -18.99 2.35
CA VAL A 271 2.57 -18.54 1.10
C VAL A 271 3.53 -17.36 1.34
N LEU A 272 3.16 -16.42 2.21
CA LEU A 272 3.92 -15.19 2.46
C LEU A 272 4.90 -15.30 3.63
N GLN A 273 5.04 -16.48 4.26
CA GLN A 273 5.77 -16.65 5.52
C GLN A 273 7.19 -16.04 5.49
N LYS A 274 7.92 -16.20 4.38
CA LYS A 274 9.28 -15.65 4.23
C LYS A 274 9.36 -14.12 4.32
N HIS A 275 8.30 -13.42 3.91
CA HIS A 275 8.19 -11.96 3.95
C HIS A 275 7.63 -11.43 5.27
N LEU A 276 7.03 -12.29 6.09
CA LEU A 276 6.43 -11.93 7.38
C LEU A 276 7.38 -12.17 8.58
N THR A 277 8.63 -12.58 8.31
CA THR A 277 9.65 -12.78 9.35
C THR A 277 10.17 -11.45 9.90
N GLU A 278 10.65 -11.45 11.14
CA GLU A 278 11.26 -10.26 11.75
C GLU A 278 12.43 -9.71 10.92
N PHE A 279 13.25 -10.60 10.36
CA PHE A 279 14.37 -10.21 9.50
C PHE A 279 13.89 -9.49 8.24
N ALA A 280 12.87 -10.01 7.55
CA ALA A 280 12.32 -9.35 6.36
C ALA A 280 11.73 -7.98 6.70
N VAL A 281 10.94 -7.89 7.77
CA VAL A 281 10.30 -6.64 8.23
C VAL A 281 11.32 -5.55 8.61
N GLN A 282 12.54 -5.92 8.99
CA GLN A 282 13.63 -4.99 9.32
C GLN A 282 14.55 -4.63 8.15
N THR A 283 14.52 -5.40 7.07
CA THR A 283 15.48 -5.27 5.95
C THR A 283 14.83 -4.85 4.64
N ASP A 284 13.51 -4.98 4.52
CA ASP A 284 12.76 -4.63 3.33
C ASP A 284 11.52 -3.79 3.68
N SER A 285 11.46 -2.57 3.13
CA SER A 285 10.34 -1.65 3.34
C SER A 285 9.00 -2.21 2.83
N LEU A 286 9.00 -3.01 1.76
CA LEU A 286 7.78 -3.63 1.25
C LEU A 286 7.29 -4.74 2.19
N ALA A 287 8.21 -5.50 2.79
CA ALA A 287 7.88 -6.51 3.80
C ALA A 287 7.28 -5.87 5.07
N LEU A 288 7.77 -4.70 5.48
CA LEU A 288 7.15 -3.92 6.55
C LEU A 288 5.70 -3.52 6.22
N SER A 289 5.48 -2.90 5.04
CA SER A 289 4.15 -2.53 4.58
C SER A 289 3.21 -3.74 4.49
N LEU A 290 3.73 -4.86 3.99
CA LEU A 290 3.00 -6.12 3.89
C LEU A 290 2.57 -6.61 5.26
N ALA A 291 3.49 -6.76 6.21
CA ALA A 291 3.20 -7.32 7.53
C ALA A 291 2.19 -6.46 8.30
N MET A 292 2.32 -5.13 8.22
CA MET A 292 1.39 -4.21 8.87
C MET A 292 -0.01 -4.26 8.24
N ASN A 293 -0.12 -4.17 6.91
CA ASN A 293 -1.42 -4.22 6.23
C ASN A 293 -2.09 -5.59 6.32
N PHE A 294 -1.30 -6.67 6.27
CA PHE A 294 -1.81 -8.04 6.45
C PHE A 294 -2.38 -8.24 7.86
N SER A 295 -1.71 -7.72 8.89
CA SER A 295 -2.24 -7.74 10.26
C SER A 295 -3.48 -6.84 10.39
N ALA A 296 -3.56 -5.73 9.65
CA ALA A 296 -4.71 -4.83 9.70
C ALA A 296 -5.97 -5.44 9.06
N ILE A 297 -5.84 -6.21 7.98
CA ILE A 297 -6.97 -6.95 7.40
C ILE A 297 -7.42 -8.11 8.30
N GLU A 298 -6.51 -8.74 9.05
CA GLU A 298 -6.85 -9.72 10.10
C GLU A 298 -7.70 -9.05 11.19
N ILE A 299 -7.28 -7.88 11.70
CA ILE A 299 -8.07 -7.10 12.67
C ILE A 299 -9.45 -6.77 12.09
N LEU A 300 -9.51 -6.25 10.86
CA LEU A 300 -10.77 -5.87 10.23
C LEU A 300 -11.75 -7.05 10.15
N LEU A 301 -11.26 -8.24 9.80
CA LEU A 301 -12.08 -9.44 9.75
C LEU A 301 -12.65 -9.76 11.14
N HIS A 302 -11.80 -9.83 12.18
CA HIS A 302 -12.25 -10.11 13.56
C HIS A 302 -13.24 -9.06 14.09
N GLU A 303 -13.00 -7.77 13.84
CA GLU A 303 -13.91 -6.70 14.23
C GLU A 303 -15.27 -6.82 13.56
N THR A 304 -15.30 -7.27 12.30
CA THR A 304 -16.54 -7.53 11.57
C THR A 304 -17.29 -8.73 12.17
N ALA A 305 -16.56 -9.76 12.63
CA ALA A 305 -17.16 -10.88 13.34
C ALA A 305 -17.83 -10.41 14.64
N ILE A 306 -17.16 -9.58 15.45
CA ILE A 306 -17.70 -9.05 16.71
C ILE A 306 -19.02 -8.32 16.47
N VAL A 307 -19.07 -7.42 15.48
CA VAL A 307 -20.29 -6.68 15.13
C VAL A 307 -21.42 -7.64 14.73
N GLU A 308 -21.11 -8.69 13.97
CA GLU A 308 -22.12 -9.66 13.55
C GLU A 308 -22.60 -10.57 14.70
N VAL A 309 -21.70 -11.02 15.58
CA VAL A 309 -22.06 -11.78 16.80
C VAL A 309 -23.02 -10.96 17.66
N MET A 310 -22.73 -9.68 17.87
CA MET A 310 -23.61 -8.77 18.61
C MET A 310 -24.95 -8.53 17.90
N ARG A 311 -24.96 -8.46 16.56
CA ARG A 311 -26.18 -8.27 15.76
C ARG A 311 -27.11 -9.48 15.82
N GLU A 312 -26.54 -10.68 15.83
CA GLU A 312 -27.28 -11.95 15.83
C GLU A 312 -27.51 -12.53 17.23
N ASP A 313 -27.06 -11.81 18.29
CA ASP A 313 -27.17 -12.21 19.70
C ASP A 313 -26.57 -13.62 19.95
N LEU A 314 -25.38 -13.83 19.39
CA LEU A 314 -24.62 -15.08 19.52
C LEU A 314 -23.74 -15.07 20.79
N SER A 315 -23.16 -16.22 21.13
CA SER A 315 -22.40 -16.42 22.38
C SER A 315 -21.25 -15.42 22.59
N GLU A 316 -21.12 -14.88 23.80
CA GLU A 316 -19.99 -14.05 24.23
C GLU A 316 -18.62 -14.71 24.02
N ALA A 317 -18.55 -16.05 24.05
CA ALA A 317 -17.31 -16.77 23.77
C ALA A 317 -16.74 -16.47 22.37
N LEU A 318 -17.61 -16.24 21.37
CA LEU A 318 -17.20 -15.86 20.01
C LEU A 318 -16.68 -14.41 19.94
N ILE A 319 -17.20 -13.53 20.81
CA ILE A 319 -16.68 -12.17 20.98
C ILE A 319 -15.27 -12.24 21.54
N THR A 320 -15.07 -12.99 22.62
CA THR A 320 -13.75 -13.16 23.25
C THR A 320 -12.74 -13.78 22.30
N GLU A 321 -13.13 -14.81 21.53
CA GLU A 321 -12.25 -15.40 20.51
C GLU A 321 -11.82 -14.37 19.46
N SER A 322 -12.77 -13.58 18.95
CA SER A 322 -12.48 -12.54 17.96
C SER A 322 -11.64 -11.40 18.51
N GLN A 323 -11.87 -11.00 19.78
CA GLN A 323 -11.05 -10.02 20.49
C GLN A 323 -9.62 -10.52 20.68
N ASN A 324 -9.42 -11.79 21.05
CA ASN A 324 -8.09 -12.37 21.18
C ASN A 324 -7.36 -12.37 19.83
N GLY A 325 -8.06 -12.70 18.74
CA GLY A 325 -7.53 -12.64 17.38
C GLY A 325 -7.10 -11.24 16.96
N SER A 326 -7.97 -10.23 17.16
CA SER A 326 -7.66 -8.84 16.83
C SER A 326 -6.52 -8.27 17.68
N GLN A 327 -6.45 -8.63 18.96
CA GLN A 327 -5.34 -8.25 19.85
C GLN A 327 -4.01 -8.87 19.41
N ALA A 328 -3.98 -10.16 19.07
CA ALA A 328 -2.78 -10.81 18.56
C ALA A 328 -2.27 -10.14 17.27
N ALA A 329 -3.17 -9.81 16.33
CA ALA A 329 -2.82 -9.09 15.12
C ALA A 329 -2.35 -7.64 15.41
N SER A 330 -2.96 -6.94 16.37
CA SER A 330 -2.49 -5.64 16.83
C SER A 330 -1.07 -5.69 17.41
N SER A 331 -0.74 -6.73 18.18
CA SER A 331 0.62 -6.94 18.71
C SER A 331 1.65 -7.15 17.61
N LYS A 332 1.30 -7.77 16.47
CA LYS A 332 2.19 -7.88 15.30
C LYS A 332 2.50 -6.50 14.73
N ILE A 333 1.51 -5.61 14.61
CA ILE A 333 1.69 -4.22 14.13
C ILE A 333 2.59 -3.43 15.08
N THR A 334 2.32 -3.48 16.38
CA THR A 334 3.15 -2.80 17.40
C THR A 334 4.60 -3.28 17.34
N THR A 335 4.81 -4.59 17.22
CA THR A 335 6.15 -5.18 17.11
C THR A 335 6.87 -4.72 15.84
N ALA A 336 6.19 -4.70 14.69
CA ALA A 336 6.77 -4.23 13.42
C ALA A 336 7.20 -2.75 13.49
N VAL A 337 6.38 -1.89 14.10
CA VAL A 337 6.71 -0.47 14.35
C VAL A 337 7.89 -0.35 15.32
N LYS A 338 7.87 -1.10 16.43
CA LYS A 338 8.93 -1.10 17.44
C LYS A 338 10.29 -1.47 16.83
N MET A 339 10.36 -2.55 16.05
CA MET A 339 11.58 -3.03 15.40
C MET A 339 12.20 -2.00 14.43
N ASN A 340 11.36 -1.20 13.78
CA ASN A 340 11.81 -0.20 12.80
C ASN A 340 12.07 1.19 13.41
N ARG A 341 11.70 1.42 14.68
CA ARG A 341 12.00 2.66 15.43
C ARG A 341 13.18 2.59 16.38
N GLN A 342 13.40 1.45 17.03
CA GLN A 342 14.32 1.36 18.17
C GLN A 342 15.82 1.37 17.81
N SER A 343 16.18 1.47 16.53
CA SER A 343 17.57 1.39 16.09
C SER A 343 18.03 2.75 15.56
N THR A 344 18.97 3.36 16.27
CA THR A 344 19.56 4.71 16.14
C THR A 344 20.30 5.00 14.82
N SER A 345 19.91 4.37 13.72
CA SER A 345 20.46 4.59 12.39
C SER A 345 19.43 5.29 11.51
N ASP A 346 19.81 6.46 10.99
CA ASP A 346 19.11 7.33 10.03
C ASP A 346 18.46 6.59 8.83
N GLN A 347 18.78 5.31 8.63
CA GLN A 347 18.25 4.45 7.57
C GLN A 347 16.98 3.66 7.92
N ARG A 348 16.55 3.52 9.19
CA ARG A 348 15.35 2.69 9.52
C ARG A 348 14.07 3.49 9.75
N ASP A 349 14.16 4.71 10.28
CA ASP A 349 13.08 5.71 10.17
C ASP A 349 12.73 5.99 8.69
N MET A 350 13.68 5.75 7.80
CA MET A 350 13.49 5.80 6.36
C MET A 350 12.41 4.81 5.89
N PHE A 351 12.25 3.62 6.47
CA PHE A 351 11.23 2.67 6.00
C PHE A 351 9.82 3.13 6.37
N LEU A 352 9.62 3.60 7.60
CA LEU A 352 8.35 4.20 8.02
C LEU A 352 8.00 5.42 7.18
N THR A 353 8.99 6.29 6.92
CA THR A 353 8.80 7.49 6.10
C THR A 353 8.56 7.15 4.63
N LEU A 354 9.35 6.21 4.08
CA LEU A 354 9.23 5.75 2.71
C LEU A 354 7.83 5.19 2.50
N GLN A 355 7.37 4.32 3.38
CA GLN A 355 6.08 3.62 3.25
C GLN A 355 4.90 4.37 3.88
N ALA A 356 5.11 5.57 4.41
CA ALA A 356 4.16 6.34 5.20
C ALA A 356 2.70 6.31 4.68
N PRO A 357 2.43 6.50 3.38
CA PRO A 357 1.05 6.41 2.87
C PRO A 357 0.35 5.10 3.22
N PHE A 358 1.05 3.97 3.26
CA PHE A 358 0.46 2.65 3.48
C PHE A 358 0.39 2.24 4.95
N LEU A 359 0.96 3.02 5.88
CA LEU A 359 1.09 2.61 7.28
C LEU A 359 0.07 3.27 8.21
N GLY A 360 -0.54 4.40 7.82
CA GLY A 360 -1.52 5.10 8.64
C GLY A 360 -2.75 4.26 9.01
N TRP A 361 -3.32 3.52 8.04
CA TRP A 361 -4.48 2.67 8.29
C TRP A 361 -4.17 1.50 9.26
N PRO A 362 -3.11 0.69 9.05
CA PRO A 362 -2.72 -0.32 10.02
C PRO A 362 -2.47 0.21 11.43
N ILE A 363 -1.78 1.34 11.57
CA ILE A 363 -1.52 1.97 12.87
C ILE A 363 -2.85 2.35 13.55
N PHE A 364 -3.76 2.97 12.80
CA PHE A 364 -5.10 3.29 13.31
C PHE A 364 -5.87 2.04 13.77
N MET A 365 -5.86 0.97 12.98
CA MET A 365 -6.56 -0.28 13.34
C MET A 365 -6.01 -0.89 14.64
N ALA A 366 -4.68 -0.90 14.81
CA ALA A 366 -4.06 -1.35 16.06
C ALA A 366 -4.40 -0.46 17.25
N LEU A 367 -4.35 0.87 17.08
CA LEU A 367 -4.74 1.83 18.11
C LEU A 367 -6.19 1.64 18.56
N LYS A 368 -7.10 1.36 17.63
CA LYS A 368 -8.51 1.09 17.92
C LYS A 368 -8.68 -0.13 18.83
N VAL A 369 -7.99 -1.23 18.52
CA VAL A 369 -8.02 -2.47 19.33
C VAL A 369 -7.45 -2.26 20.72
N LEU A 370 -6.29 -1.59 20.82
CA LEU A 370 -5.64 -1.32 22.10
C LEU A 370 -6.46 -0.37 22.98
N ALA A 371 -7.13 0.62 22.39
CA ALA A 371 -8.01 1.53 23.12
C ALA A 371 -9.22 0.80 23.71
N ALA A 372 -9.89 -0.04 22.91
CA ALA A 372 -11.00 -0.87 23.38
C ALA A 372 -10.57 -1.75 24.57
N ARG A 373 -9.35 -2.30 24.52
CA ARG A 373 -8.78 -3.08 25.62
C ARG A 373 -8.52 -2.26 26.89
N LEU A 374 -8.14 -0.99 26.78
CA LEU A 374 -7.99 -0.11 27.95
C LEU A 374 -9.34 0.30 28.57
N GLU A 375 -10.40 0.35 27.76
CA GLU A 375 -11.75 0.71 28.19
C GLU A 375 -12.44 -0.44 28.93
N ASP A 376 -12.17 -1.68 28.53
CA ASP A 376 -12.78 -2.91 29.07
C ASP A 376 -12.20 -3.32 30.45
N GLN A 377 -12.03 -2.35 31.36
CA GLN A 377 -11.37 -2.55 32.66
C GLN A 377 -12.07 -3.65 33.50
N PRO A 378 -11.38 -4.73 33.90
CA PRO A 378 -11.91 -5.60 34.93
C PRO A 378 -11.82 -4.89 36.30
N GLU A 379 -12.88 -4.99 37.11
CA GLU A 379 -13.02 -4.35 38.43
C GLU A 379 -11.95 -4.77 39.47
N GLN A 380 -11.04 -5.71 39.15
CA GLN A 380 -10.07 -6.28 40.10
C GLN A 380 -8.63 -5.97 39.68
N GLY A 381 -7.90 -5.26 40.56
CA GLY A 381 -6.57 -4.67 40.34
C GLY A 381 -5.37 -5.62 40.17
N SER A 382 -5.51 -6.71 39.40
CA SER A 382 -4.44 -7.68 39.11
C SER A 382 -3.79 -7.53 37.72
N GLN A 383 -4.25 -6.60 36.88
CA GLN A 383 -3.75 -6.38 35.50
C GLN A 383 -3.02 -5.04 35.28
N SER A 384 -2.52 -4.38 36.35
CA SER A 384 -1.91 -3.03 36.22
C SER A 384 -0.74 -3.00 35.23
N ASP A 385 0.19 -3.95 35.33
CA ASP A 385 1.39 -4.01 34.47
C ASP A 385 1.06 -4.32 33.01
N GLU A 386 0.02 -5.12 32.77
CA GLU A 386 -0.43 -5.47 31.42
C GLU A 386 -1.08 -4.26 30.73
N LEU A 387 -1.94 -3.52 31.44
CA LEU A 387 -2.54 -2.29 30.94
C LEU A 387 -1.50 -1.18 30.72
N GLU A 388 -0.46 -1.12 31.55
CA GLU A 388 0.68 -0.21 31.32
C GLU A 388 1.45 -0.57 30.04
N GLY A 389 1.63 -1.88 29.76
CA GLY A 389 2.17 -2.37 28.49
C GLY A 389 1.32 -1.98 27.28
N VAL A 390 -0.01 -2.03 27.42
CA VAL A 390 -0.96 -1.57 26.38
C VAL A 390 -0.83 -0.05 26.16
N ALA A 391 -0.82 0.74 27.22
CA ALA A 391 -0.66 2.20 27.14
C ALA A 391 0.70 2.62 26.52
N SER A 392 1.76 1.87 26.83
CA SER A 392 3.09 2.06 26.21
C SER A 392 3.07 1.74 24.71
N SER A 393 2.40 0.64 24.33
CA SER A 393 2.22 0.26 22.92
C SER A 393 1.43 1.31 22.14
N MET A 394 0.36 1.85 22.73
CA MET A 394 -0.41 2.94 22.13
C MET A 394 0.43 4.22 21.97
N SER A 395 1.26 4.55 22.96
CA SER A 395 2.14 5.73 22.88
C SER A 395 3.14 5.59 21.71
N LEU A 396 3.77 4.42 21.58
CA LEU A 396 4.66 4.10 20.46
C LEU A 396 3.95 4.23 19.09
N LEU A 397 2.72 3.73 18.99
CA LEU A 397 1.94 3.79 17.76
C LEU A 397 1.46 5.20 17.42
N MET A 398 1.09 6.01 18.41
CA MET A 398 0.72 7.43 18.21
C MET A 398 1.90 8.24 17.70
N GLU A 399 3.07 8.07 18.32
CA GLU A 399 4.28 8.71 17.81
C GLU A 399 4.62 8.21 16.39
N ALA A 400 4.42 6.92 16.09
CA ALA A 400 4.63 6.40 14.74
C ALA A 400 3.65 7.02 13.74
N LEU A 401 2.41 7.30 14.19
CA LEU A 401 1.43 8.02 13.41
C LEU A 401 1.90 9.45 13.08
N ASP A 402 2.55 10.14 14.02
CA ASP A 402 3.14 11.47 13.80
C ASP A 402 4.24 11.48 12.72
N LEU A 403 4.95 10.35 12.54
CA LEU A 403 5.94 10.23 11.46
C LEU A 403 5.29 10.02 10.09
N VAL A 404 4.21 9.25 10.03
CA VAL A 404 3.60 8.84 8.75
C VAL A 404 2.54 9.81 8.24
N GLU A 405 1.94 10.62 9.11
CA GLU A 405 0.91 11.61 8.76
C GLU A 405 1.03 12.89 9.61
N ASP A 406 0.74 14.05 8.99
CA ASP A 406 0.65 15.33 9.71
C ASP A 406 -0.40 15.33 10.82
N HIS A 407 -0.14 16.05 11.90
CA HIS A 407 -1.15 16.33 12.92
C HIS A 407 -2.40 16.97 12.28
N GLY A 408 -3.57 16.43 12.61
CA GLY A 408 -4.84 16.84 11.99
C GLY A 408 -5.12 16.19 10.63
N GLY A 409 -4.25 15.29 10.17
CA GLY A 409 -4.51 14.38 9.06
C GLY A 409 -5.70 13.44 9.30
N PHE A 410 -6.01 12.63 8.28
CA PHE A 410 -7.21 11.78 8.29
C PHE A 410 -7.12 10.67 9.35
N TRP A 411 -5.97 10.00 9.45
CA TRP A 411 -5.75 8.94 10.41
C TRP A 411 -5.57 9.49 11.83
N HIS A 412 -4.94 10.66 11.98
CA HIS A 412 -4.93 11.39 13.27
C HIS A 412 -6.34 11.72 13.75
N THR A 413 -7.19 12.23 12.86
CA THR A 413 -8.59 12.54 13.19
C THR A 413 -9.36 11.28 13.55
N SER A 414 -9.13 10.18 12.82
CA SER A 414 -9.76 8.89 13.07
C SER A 414 -9.29 8.25 14.38
N ALA A 415 -8.03 8.43 14.75
CA ALA A 415 -7.42 7.89 15.98
C ALA A 415 -7.69 8.76 17.23
N LYS A 416 -8.36 9.91 17.09
CA LYS A 416 -8.65 10.82 18.21
C LYS A 416 -9.33 10.13 19.41
N PRO A 417 -10.35 9.27 19.24
CA PRO A 417 -10.94 8.55 20.37
C PRO A 417 -9.91 7.72 21.14
N ALA A 418 -9.07 6.96 20.44
CA ALA A 418 -8.00 6.16 21.06
C ALA A 418 -6.97 7.04 21.79
N ALA A 419 -6.66 8.22 21.25
CA ALA A 419 -5.77 9.18 21.91
C ALA A 419 -6.37 9.74 23.21
N ASP A 420 -7.68 9.99 23.22
CA ASP A 420 -8.39 10.48 24.39
C ASP A 420 -8.49 9.38 25.47
N THR A 421 -8.74 8.11 25.08
CA THR A 421 -8.67 6.95 25.99
C THR A 421 -7.31 6.83 26.66
N LEU A 422 -6.22 6.94 25.89
CA LEU A 422 -4.86 6.90 26.43
C LEU A 422 -4.57 8.04 27.42
N LYS A 423 -5.02 9.27 27.11
CA LYS A 423 -4.85 10.43 28.01
C LYS A 423 -5.61 10.22 29.32
N ASN A 424 -6.86 9.77 29.24
CA ASN A 424 -7.68 9.51 30.42
C ASN A 424 -7.05 8.45 31.33
N PHE A 425 -6.50 7.38 30.75
CA PHE A 425 -5.79 6.34 31.49
C PHE A 425 -4.56 6.90 32.22
N LYS A 426 -3.71 7.67 31.52
CA LYS A 426 -2.51 8.30 32.12
C LYS A 426 -2.87 9.28 33.25
N SER A 427 -3.87 10.14 33.05
CA SER A 427 -4.33 11.09 34.08
C SER A 427 -4.90 10.39 35.33
N ALA A 428 -5.63 9.28 35.14
CA ALA A 428 -6.12 8.47 36.26
C ALA A 428 -4.97 7.82 37.05
N GLN A 429 -3.91 7.39 36.37
CA GLN A 429 -2.71 6.83 36.99
C GLN A 429 -1.93 7.88 37.80
N ASP A 430 -1.70 9.07 37.22
CA ASP A 430 -1.04 10.20 37.90
C ASP A 430 -1.77 10.59 39.19
N THR A 431 -3.11 10.64 39.13
CA THR A 431 -3.96 10.93 40.29
C THR A 431 -3.83 9.85 41.37
N ARG A 432 -3.73 8.58 40.99
CA ARG A 432 -3.52 7.46 41.93
C ARG A 432 -2.14 7.54 42.60
N HIS A 433 -1.08 7.87 41.86
CA HIS A 433 0.26 8.04 42.42
C HIS A 433 0.30 9.20 43.43
N LEU A 434 -0.31 10.36 43.11
CA LEU A 434 -0.39 11.51 44.01
C LEU A 434 -1.19 11.23 45.30
N VAL A 435 -2.21 10.37 45.25
CA VAL A 435 -2.99 9.96 46.43
C VAL A 435 -2.22 8.98 47.32
N VAL A 436 -1.37 8.13 46.73
CA VAL A 436 -0.51 7.20 47.47
C VAL A 436 0.66 7.94 48.14
N GLU A 437 1.28 8.89 47.44
CA GLU A 437 2.36 9.72 48.02
C GLU A 437 1.89 10.62 49.16
N ASN A 438 0.66 11.16 49.11
CA ASN A 438 0.09 11.96 50.20
C ASN A 438 -0.44 11.13 51.39
N ARG A 439 -0.37 9.80 51.33
CA ARG A 439 -0.74 8.88 52.43
C ARG A 439 0.46 8.27 53.15
N ILE A 440 1.68 8.56 52.69
CA ILE A 440 2.96 8.24 53.34
C ILE A 440 3.43 9.51 54.05
#